data_AF-A0A9P8M176-F1
#
_entry.id   AF-A0A9P8M176-F1
#
_cell.length_a   1.000
_cell.length_b   1.000
_cell.length_c   1.000
_cell.angle_alpha   90.00
_cell.angle_beta   90.00
_cell.angle_gamma   90.00
#
_symmetry.space_group_name_H-M   'P 1'
#
loop_
_entity.id
_entity.type
_entity.pdbx_description
1 polymer ?
#
loop_
_entity_poly.entity_id
_entity_poly.type
_entity_poly.pdbx_seq_one_letter_code
_entity_poly.pdbx_strand_id
1 'polypeptide(L)'
;MSQQARILQLQLCLGEFLPDRPAVLEERNDEIEFRVVNNDGARESVVVLTGLKCLFQKQLPKMRKDYEGGTLMLCSMLPRIRYPEVGRMLLKQKEVVQAKIRAISKSHIVHQQSQQWANIVVSPIDPLAIPAIRETGWCLDMDDLSREPRHGPHFNELRRVLYQIRNHKQAWPFLHPVKDEAPDNYNVITTPMDLSTMEERLMHDSCHAPRDFFNDLKLVFMCG
;
A
#
# COMPACT_ATOMS: atom_id res chain seq x y z
N MET A 1 -30.03 -2.48 -3.83
CA MET A 1 -28.87 -1.97 -4.58
C MET A 1 -29.36 -1.14 -5.75
N SER A 2 -28.88 0.10 -5.89
CA SER A 2 -29.31 1.03 -6.95
C SER A 2 -29.13 0.42 -8.35
N GLN A 3 -30.06 0.73 -9.25
CA GLN A 3 -30.02 0.36 -10.68
C GLN A 3 -28.69 0.75 -11.33
N GLN A 4 -28.07 1.82 -10.83
CA GLN A 4 -26.76 2.33 -11.25
C GLN A 4 -25.59 1.43 -10.84
N ALA A 5 -25.70 0.74 -9.70
CA ALA A 5 -24.71 -0.26 -9.28
C ALA A 5 -24.80 -1.54 -10.13
N ARG A 6 -26.00 -1.92 -10.58
CA ARG A 6 -26.20 -3.05 -11.50
C ARG A 6 -25.64 -2.79 -12.90
N ILE A 7 -25.73 -1.55 -13.39
CA ILE A 7 -25.15 -1.13 -14.69
C ILE A 7 -23.62 -1.23 -14.66
N LEU A 8 -22.98 -0.71 -13.60
CA LEU A 8 -21.52 -0.81 -13.41
C LEU A 8 -21.02 -2.26 -13.28
N GLN A 9 -21.81 -3.13 -12.65
CA GLN A 9 -21.46 -4.54 -12.46
C GLN A 9 -21.65 -5.37 -13.73
N LEU A 10 -22.58 -4.97 -14.61
CA LEU A 10 -22.74 -5.55 -15.96
C LEU A 10 -21.65 -5.06 -16.93
N GLN A 11 -21.24 -3.79 -16.86
CA GLN A 11 -20.15 -3.23 -17.67
C GLN A 11 -18.79 -3.92 -17.43
N LEU A 12 -18.54 -4.38 -16.20
CA LEU A 12 -17.34 -5.15 -15.86
C LEU A 12 -17.37 -6.60 -16.35
N CYS A 13 -18.55 -7.17 -16.61
CA CYS A 13 -18.71 -8.57 -17.01
C CYS A 13 -18.78 -8.77 -18.53
N LEU A 14 -19.09 -7.72 -19.32
CA LEU A 14 -19.28 -7.83 -20.77
C LEU A 14 -18.14 -7.25 -21.62
N GLY A 15 -17.06 -6.74 -21.01
CA GLY A 15 -15.97 -6.13 -21.78
C GLY A 15 -16.46 -5.00 -22.67
N GLU A 16 -17.48 -4.27 -22.23
CA GLU A 16 -18.09 -3.21 -23.03
C GLU A 16 -17.07 -2.10 -23.29
N PHE A 17 -16.90 -1.81 -24.59
CA PHE A 17 -16.01 -0.81 -25.14
C PHE A 17 -16.12 0.51 -24.36
N LEU A 18 -15.08 0.85 -23.59
CA LEU A 18 -14.88 2.25 -23.19
C LEU A 18 -14.92 3.08 -24.48
N PRO A 19 -15.87 4.01 -24.65
CA PRO A 19 -15.96 4.79 -25.88
C PRO A 19 -14.61 5.49 -26.12
N ASP A 20 -14.16 5.47 -27.37
CA ASP A 20 -12.91 6.15 -27.72
C ASP A 20 -13.04 7.62 -27.34
N ARG A 21 -12.03 8.14 -26.64
CA ARG A 21 -11.98 9.57 -26.33
C ARG A 21 -11.85 10.35 -27.64
N PRO A 22 -12.35 11.58 -27.73
CA PRO A 22 -12.25 12.40 -28.95
C PRO A 22 -10.84 12.43 -29.54
N ALA A 23 -9.81 12.63 -28.69
CA ALA A 23 -8.41 12.61 -29.13
C ALA A 23 -7.96 11.29 -29.79
N VAL A 24 -8.53 10.14 -29.41
CA VAL A 24 -8.22 8.85 -30.06
C VAL A 24 -8.87 8.77 -31.45
N LEU A 25 -10.05 9.36 -31.61
CA LEU A 25 -10.75 9.43 -32.89
C LEU A 25 -10.05 10.41 -33.85
N GLU A 26 -9.72 11.60 -33.35
CA GLU A 26 -8.97 12.62 -34.08
C GLU A 26 -7.59 12.10 -34.53
N GLU A 27 -6.88 11.35 -33.68
CA GLU A 27 -5.60 10.73 -34.05
C GLU A 27 -5.78 9.68 -35.16
N ARG A 28 -6.85 8.89 -35.13
CA ARG A 28 -7.14 7.90 -36.18
C ARG A 28 -7.57 8.52 -37.52
N ASN A 29 -8.14 9.71 -37.47
CA ASN A 29 -8.55 10.46 -38.65
C ASN A 29 -7.41 11.31 -39.23
N ASP A 30 -6.18 11.17 -38.71
CA ASP A 30 -5.01 11.98 -39.06
C ASP A 30 -5.23 13.50 -38.83
N GLU A 31 -6.15 13.88 -37.93
CA GLU A 31 -6.41 15.27 -37.55
C GLU A 31 -5.40 15.77 -36.50
N ILE A 32 -4.93 14.87 -35.65
CA ILE A 32 -3.90 15.13 -34.64
C ILE A 32 -2.87 13.99 -34.57
N GLU A 33 -1.69 14.25 -34.05
CA GLU A 33 -0.65 13.24 -33.84
C GLU A 33 -0.14 13.29 -32.39
N PHE A 34 -0.04 12.13 -31.73
CA PHE A 34 0.65 12.04 -30.45
C PHE A 34 2.16 11.89 -30.64
N ARG A 35 2.91 12.96 -30.35
CA ARG A 35 4.39 12.95 -30.36
C ARG A 35 4.95 13.19 -28.96
N VAL A 36 5.85 12.30 -28.51
CA VAL A 36 6.66 12.55 -27.30
C VAL A 36 7.80 13.47 -27.66
N VAL A 37 7.87 14.64 -27.00
CA VAL A 37 8.93 15.64 -27.20
C VAL A 37 9.68 15.82 -25.89
N ASN A 38 10.99 15.59 -25.93
CA ASN A 38 11.88 15.73 -24.78
C ASN A 38 12.53 17.12 -24.76
N ASN A 39 12.87 17.62 -23.58
CA ASN A 39 13.70 18.82 -23.45
C ASN A 39 15.18 18.47 -23.63
N ASP A 40 15.56 18.12 -24.86
CA ASP A 40 16.89 17.65 -25.26
C ASP A 40 17.75 18.73 -25.94
N GLY A 41 17.21 19.94 -26.11
CA GLY A 41 17.88 21.05 -26.78
C GLY A 41 17.90 20.96 -28.31
N ALA A 42 17.31 19.92 -28.91
CA ALA A 42 17.21 19.82 -30.36
C ALA A 42 16.32 20.94 -30.92
N ARG A 43 16.67 21.50 -32.08
CA ARG A 43 15.95 22.63 -32.67
C ARG A 43 14.46 22.36 -32.85
N GLU A 44 14.09 21.15 -33.30
CA GLU A 44 12.68 20.75 -33.44
C GLU A 44 11.97 20.71 -32.09
N SER A 45 12.56 20.05 -31.09
CA SER A 45 12.01 19.96 -29.73
C SER A 45 11.82 21.34 -29.11
N VAL A 46 12.79 22.24 -29.27
CA VAL A 46 12.72 23.61 -28.77
C VAL A 46 11.58 24.37 -29.43
N VAL A 47 11.39 24.26 -30.75
CA VAL A 47 10.27 24.93 -31.45
C VAL A 47 8.92 24.46 -30.89
N VAL A 48 8.74 23.14 -30.72
CA VAL A 48 7.49 22.58 -30.20
C VAL A 48 7.27 22.99 -28.74
N LEU A 49 8.28 22.87 -27.88
CA LEU A 49 8.19 23.21 -26.46
C LEU A 49 7.99 24.71 -26.23
N THR A 50 8.61 25.58 -27.04
CA THR A 50 8.36 27.02 -27.00
C THR A 50 6.93 27.35 -27.43
N GLY A 51 6.43 26.73 -28.51
CA GLY A 51 5.04 26.87 -28.93
C GLY A 51 4.06 26.44 -27.84
N LEU A 52 4.31 25.30 -27.21
CA LEU A 52 3.51 24.78 -26.10
C LEU A 52 3.52 25.72 -24.89
N LYS A 53 4.69 26.27 -24.52
CA LYS A 53 4.81 27.28 -23.45
C LYS A 53 3.96 28.52 -23.77
N CYS A 54 4.03 29.03 -25.00
CA CYS A 54 3.25 30.18 -25.43
C CYS A 54 1.74 29.89 -25.42
N LEU A 55 1.32 28.68 -25.82
CA LEU A 55 -0.07 28.24 -25.76
C LEU A 55 -0.58 28.23 -24.33
N PHE A 56 0.13 27.56 -23.42
CA PHE A 56 -0.27 27.51 -22.01
C PHE A 56 -0.26 28.89 -21.37
N GLN A 57 0.73 29.75 -21.64
CA GLN A 57 0.74 31.10 -21.09
C GLN A 57 -0.50 31.94 -21.49
N LYS A 58 -1.06 31.70 -22.68
CA LYS A 58 -2.28 32.37 -23.16
C LYS A 58 -3.57 31.70 -22.69
N GLN A 59 -3.58 30.38 -22.51
CA GLN A 59 -4.77 29.59 -22.20
C GLN A 59 -4.95 29.31 -20.70
N LEU A 60 -3.87 29.20 -19.93
CA LEU A 60 -3.90 28.99 -18.47
C LEU A 60 -4.79 30.01 -17.75
N PRO A 61 -4.76 31.32 -18.07
CA PRO A 61 -5.65 32.30 -17.42
C PRO A 61 -7.14 32.09 -17.69
N LYS A 62 -7.50 31.27 -18.69
CA LYS A 62 -8.88 30.93 -19.07
C LYS A 62 -9.30 29.55 -18.55
N MET A 63 -8.39 28.78 -17.96
CA MET A 63 -8.71 27.48 -17.36
C MET A 63 -9.37 27.66 -15.98
N ARG A 64 -10.20 26.69 -15.60
CA ARG A 64 -10.90 26.66 -14.31
C ARG A 64 -9.87 26.61 -13.16
N LYS A 65 -10.10 27.36 -12.07
CA LYS A 65 -9.18 27.53 -10.92
C LYS A 65 -8.70 26.24 -10.26
N ASP A 66 -9.41 25.13 -10.47
CA ASP A 66 -9.11 23.82 -9.86
C ASP A 66 -7.73 23.25 -10.25
N TYR A 67 -7.07 23.81 -11.27
CA TYR A 67 -5.74 23.41 -11.73
C TYR A 67 -4.58 24.18 -11.08
N GLU A 68 -4.85 25.19 -10.24
CA GLU A 68 -3.83 26.09 -9.67
C GLU A 68 -3.01 25.45 -8.52
N GLY A 69 -3.38 24.25 -8.02
CA GLY A 69 -2.82 23.68 -6.79
C GLY A 69 -1.93 22.43 -6.93
N GLY A 70 -1.61 21.97 -8.14
CA GLY A 70 -0.84 20.73 -8.32
C GLY A 70 0.68 20.96 -8.24
N THR A 71 1.37 20.26 -7.34
CA THR A 71 2.83 20.14 -7.41
C THR A 71 3.22 19.47 -8.73
N LEU A 72 3.93 20.20 -9.59
CA LEU A 72 4.51 19.65 -10.82
C LEU A 72 5.66 18.71 -10.44
N MET A 73 5.33 17.44 -10.22
CA MET A 73 6.31 16.37 -10.11
C MET A 73 7.02 16.21 -11.46
N LEU A 74 8.31 15.89 -11.45
CA LEU A 74 9.06 15.58 -12.66
C LEU A 74 8.41 14.36 -13.34
N CYS A 75 7.63 14.60 -14.39
CA CYS A 75 6.96 13.55 -15.17
C CYS A 75 7.78 13.27 -16.44
N SER A 76 8.19 12.01 -16.62
CA SER A 76 8.75 11.51 -17.88
C SER A 76 7.72 10.65 -18.59
N MET A 77 7.52 10.89 -19.90
CA MET A 77 6.65 10.07 -20.73
C MET A 77 7.46 8.93 -21.35
N LEU A 78 6.94 7.71 -21.28
CA LEU A 78 7.55 6.52 -21.85
C LEU A 78 7.09 6.37 -23.31
N PRO A 79 8.00 6.42 -24.30
CA PRO A 79 7.63 6.37 -25.73
C PRO A 79 6.87 5.09 -26.14
N ARG A 80 7.04 4.01 -25.37
CA ARG A 80 6.38 2.72 -25.63
C ARG A 80 4.91 2.68 -25.18
N ILE A 81 4.42 3.71 -24.50
CA ILE A 81 3.05 3.77 -23.99
C ILE A 81 2.20 4.66 -24.91
N ARG A 82 1.11 4.10 -25.46
CA ARG A 82 0.06 4.89 -26.13
C ARG A 82 -0.86 5.50 -25.08
N TYR A 83 -0.48 6.66 -24.56
CA TYR A 83 -1.21 7.38 -23.52
C TYR A 83 -2.68 7.69 -23.86
N PRO A 84 -3.06 8.01 -25.12
CA PRO A 84 -4.47 8.18 -25.47
C PRO A 84 -5.34 6.94 -25.19
N GLU A 85 -4.73 5.75 -25.26
CA GLU A 85 -5.38 4.45 -25.07
C GLU A 85 -5.08 3.82 -23.70
N VAL A 86 -4.41 4.54 -22.79
CA VAL A 86 -3.93 3.99 -21.50
C VAL A 86 -5.06 3.36 -20.67
N GLY A 87 -6.28 3.91 -20.73
CA GLY A 87 -7.45 3.36 -20.03
C GLY A 87 -7.80 1.94 -20.51
N ARG A 88 -7.77 1.71 -21.83
CA ARG A 88 -8.01 0.40 -22.43
C ARG A 88 -6.86 -0.57 -22.12
N MET A 89 -5.62 -0.08 -22.17
CA MET A 89 -4.44 -0.86 -21.80
C MET A 89 -4.54 -1.37 -20.36
N LEU A 90 -4.83 -0.49 -19.40
CA LEU A 90 -4.95 -0.83 -17.98
C LEU A 90 -6.11 -1.80 -17.72
N LEU A 91 -7.24 -1.64 -18.42
CA LEU A 91 -8.37 -2.56 -18.32
C LEU A 91 -7.97 -3.98 -18.74
N LYS A 92 -7.33 -4.13 -19.90
CA LYS A 92 -6.83 -5.43 -20.38
C LYS A 92 -5.79 -6.03 -19.42
N GLN A 93 -4.88 -5.22 -18.90
CA GLN A 93 -3.89 -5.69 -17.90
C GLN A 93 -4.57 -6.19 -16.63
N LYS A 94 -5.59 -5.46 -16.14
CA LYS A 94 -6.38 -5.87 -14.98
C LYS A 94 -7.10 -7.19 -15.24
N GLU A 95 -7.72 -7.36 -16.40
CA GLU A 95 -8.38 -8.61 -16.80
C GLU A 95 -7.41 -9.79 -16.81
N VAL A 96 -6.22 -9.61 -17.38
CA VAL A 96 -5.18 -10.66 -17.41
C VAL A 96 -4.71 -11.01 -15.99
N VAL A 97 -4.45 -10.01 -15.14
CA VAL A 97 -4.07 -10.24 -13.74
C VAL A 97 -5.17 -10.99 -13.00
N GLN A 98 -6.42 -10.56 -13.16
CA GLN A 98 -7.56 -11.25 -12.55
C GLN A 98 -7.69 -12.68 -13.07
N ALA A 99 -7.56 -12.93 -14.37
CA ALA A 99 -7.61 -14.27 -14.95
C ALA A 99 -6.51 -15.18 -14.40
N LYS A 100 -5.27 -14.67 -14.26
CA LYS A 100 -4.17 -15.41 -13.63
C LYS A 100 -4.45 -15.73 -12.17
N ILE A 101 -4.96 -14.78 -11.40
CA ILE A 101 -5.35 -15.00 -9.99
C ILE A 101 -6.42 -16.09 -9.93
N ARG A 102 -7.45 -16.03 -10.79
CA ARG A 102 -8.54 -17.02 -10.82
C ARG A 102 -8.07 -18.42 -11.18
N ALA A 103 -7.02 -18.55 -11.98
CA ALA A 103 -6.45 -19.85 -12.37
C ALA A 103 -5.74 -20.57 -11.19
N ILE A 104 -5.24 -19.82 -10.21
CA ILE A 104 -4.48 -20.37 -9.06
C ILE A 104 -5.21 -20.21 -7.73
N SER A 105 -6.24 -19.37 -7.66
CA SER A 105 -6.92 -18.99 -6.43
C SER A 105 -8.44 -19.01 -6.57
N LYS A 106 -9.09 -19.51 -5.52
CA LYS A 106 -10.55 -19.51 -5.35
C LYS A 106 -11.09 -18.21 -4.74
N SER A 107 -10.26 -17.19 -4.54
CA SER A 107 -10.65 -15.91 -3.90
C SER A 107 -11.79 -15.16 -4.61
N HIS A 108 -12.01 -15.44 -5.89
CA HIS A 108 -13.05 -14.83 -6.71
C HIS A 108 -14.43 -15.51 -6.57
N ILE A 109 -14.51 -16.64 -5.85
CA ILE A 109 -15.76 -17.36 -5.59
C ILE A 109 -16.48 -16.64 -4.45
N VAL A 110 -17.64 -16.06 -4.74
CA VAL A 110 -18.50 -15.42 -3.73
C VAL A 110 -19.50 -16.45 -3.22
N HIS A 111 -19.38 -16.84 -1.96
CA HIS A 111 -20.34 -17.74 -1.31
C HIS A 111 -21.57 -16.97 -0.83
N GLN A 112 -22.75 -17.56 -0.99
CA GLN A 112 -24.01 -16.93 -0.58
C GLN A 112 -24.11 -16.85 0.95
N GLN A 113 -24.67 -15.75 1.44
CA GLN A 113 -24.87 -15.52 2.88
C GLN A 113 -25.85 -16.55 3.47
N SER A 114 -25.61 -16.95 4.73
CA SER A 114 -26.52 -17.85 5.46
C SER A 114 -27.90 -17.20 5.63
N GLN A 115 -28.97 -17.99 5.43
CA GLN A 115 -30.35 -17.54 5.64
C GLN A 115 -30.60 -17.09 7.08
N GLN A 116 -29.82 -17.58 8.04
CA GLN A 116 -29.94 -17.19 9.46
C GLN A 116 -29.63 -15.69 9.67
N TRP A 117 -28.75 -15.10 8.87
CA TRP A 117 -28.42 -13.67 8.98
C TRP A 117 -29.53 -12.76 8.43
N ALA A 118 -30.44 -13.29 7.60
CA ALA A 118 -31.59 -12.53 7.11
C ALA A 118 -32.64 -12.29 8.20
N ASN A 119 -32.72 -13.17 9.20
CA ASN A 119 -33.76 -13.17 10.22
C ASN A 119 -33.30 -12.58 11.58
N ILE A 120 -32.09 -12.02 11.66
CA ILE A 120 -31.47 -11.40 12.88
C ILE A 120 -31.27 -12.37 14.06
N VAL A 121 -31.87 -13.56 14.03
CA VAL A 121 -31.66 -14.62 15.02
C VAL A 121 -30.39 -15.41 14.67
N VAL A 122 -29.31 -15.14 15.41
CA VAL A 122 -28.04 -15.87 15.28
C VAL A 122 -28.02 -16.99 16.32
N SER A 123 -28.34 -18.22 15.89
CA SER A 123 -28.03 -19.42 16.65
C SER A 123 -26.57 -19.84 16.44
N PRO A 124 -25.93 -20.55 17.39
CA PRO A 124 -24.61 -21.15 17.16
C PRO A 124 -24.61 -22.00 15.88
N ILE A 125 -23.62 -21.76 15.01
CA ILE A 125 -23.46 -22.48 13.74
C ILE A 125 -22.24 -23.37 13.86
N ASP A 126 -22.38 -24.65 13.50
CA ASP A 126 -21.24 -25.53 13.30
C ASP A 126 -20.46 -25.09 12.04
N PRO A 127 -19.20 -24.65 12.16
CA PRO A 127 -18.41 -24.22 11.00
C PRO A 127 -18.23 -25.32 9.95
N LEU A 128 -18.19 -26.60 10.36
CA LEU A 128 -18.02 -27.73 9.44
C LEU A 128 -19.29 -28.07 8.65
N ALA A 129 -20.45 -27.57 9.11
CA ALA A 129 -21.71 -27.69 8.38
C ALA A 129 -21.79 -26.71 7.18
N ILE A 130 -20.91 -25.71 7.10
CA ILE A 130 -20.86 -24.76 5.99
C ILE A 130 -19.99 -25.33 4.85
N PRO A 131 -20.56 -25.68 3.67
CA PRO A 131 -19.80 -26.32 2.60
C PRO A 131 -18.58 -25.51 2.14
N ALA A 132 -18.71 -24.18 2.10
CA ALA A 132 -17.63 -23.28 1.73
C ALA A 132 -16.42 -23.39 2.67
N ILE A 133 -16.64 -23.48 3.99
CA ILE A 133 -15.57 -23.60 4.99
C ILE A 133 -14.90 -24.96 4.88
N ARG A 134 -15.70 -26.03 4.68
CA ARG A 134 -15.15 -27.37 4.48
C ARG A 134 -14.27 -27.47 3.23
N GLU A 135 -14.64 -26.79 2.15
CA GLU A 135 -13.88 -26.77 0.89
C GLU A 135 -12.55 -26.01 0.96
N THR A 136 -12.35 -25.13 1.95
CA THR A 136 -11.06 -24.43 2.13
C THR A 136 -10.01 -25.29 2.83
N GLY A 137 -10.39 -26.45 3.36
CA GLY A 137 -9.50 -27.27 4.20
C GLY A 137 -9.30 -26.68 5.60
N TRP A 138 -10.18 -25.77 6.03
CA TRP A 138 -10.18 -25.24 7.39
C TRP A 138 -10.51 -26.35 8.40
N CYS A 139 -9.82 -26.35 9.53
CA CYS A 139 -10.08 -27.25 10.65
C CYS A 139 -10.07 -26.49 11.98
N LEU A 140 -10.60 -27.13 13.03
CA LEU A 140 -10.64 -26.54 14.37
C LEU A 140 -9.25 -26.18 14.89
N ASP A 141 -8.25 -27.04 14.66
CA ASP A 141 -6.86 -26.74 15.06
C ASP A 141 -6.34 -25.45 14.42
N MET A 142 -6.69 -25.16 13.17
CA MET A 142 -6.31 -23.90 12.50
C MET A 142 -7.02 -22.69 13.13
N ASP A 143 -8.27 -22.86 13.59
CA ASP A 143 -9.00 -21.81 14.32
C ASP A 143 -8.35 -21.53 15.67
N ASP A 144 -8.04 -22.59 16.42
CA ASP A 144 -7.40 -22.49 17.73
C ASP A 144 -6.06 -21.78 17.61
N LEU A 145 -5.20 -22.19 16.66
CA LEU A 145 -3.95 -21.50 16.35
C LEU A 145 -4.14 -20.04 15.91
N SER A 146 -5.23 -19.72 15.20
CA SER A 146 -5.51 -18.34 14.77
C SER A 146 -5.96 -17.43 15.92
N ARG A 147 -6.51 -18.02 16.98
CA ARG A 147 -6.97 -17.34 18.20
C ARG A 147 -5.85 -17.17 19.21
N GLU A 148 -4.77 -17.95 19.11
CA GLU A 148 -3.60 -17.76 19.94
C GLU A 148 -3.05 -16.33 19.76
N PRO A 149 -2.93 -15.55 20.85
CA PRO A 149 -2.31 -14.25 20.78
C PRO A 149 -0.90 -14.39 20.20
N ARG A 150 -0.60 -13.63 19.15
CA ARG A 150 0.74 -13.67 18.53
C ARG A 150 1.87 -13.28 19.47
N HIS A 151 1.54 -12.50 20.50
CA HIS A 151 2.48 -11.97 21.47
C HIS A 151 1.95 -12.12 22.89
N GLY A 152 2.86 -12.01 23.86
CA GLY A 152 2.52 -12.09 25.28
C GLY A 152 1.49 -11.03 25.74
N PRO A 153 0.87 -11.24 26.93
CA PRO A 153 -0.26 -10.43 27.42
C PRO A 153 0.06 -8.95 27.66
N HIS A 154 1.34 -8.58 27.68
CA HIS A 154 1.80 -7.21 27.91
C HIS A 154 2.41 -6.55 26.67
N PHE A 155 2.41 -7.23 25.52
CA PHE A 155 3.10 -6.76 24.32
C PHE A 155 2.63 -5.39 23.86
N ASN A 156 1.32 -5.16 23.82
CA ASN A 156 0.75 -3.90 23.34
C ASN A 156 1.09 -2.73 24.29
N GLU A 157 1.03 -2.96 25.59
CA GLU A 157 1.38 -1.98 26.62
C GLU A 157 2.87 -1.61 26.54
N LEU A 158 3.75 -2.62 26.50
CA LEU A 158 5.20 -2.41 26.41
C LEU A 158 5.59 -1.74 25.09
N ARG A 159 4.97 -2.13 23.97
CA ARG A 159 5.18 -1.51 22.65
C ARG A 159 4.81 -0.04 22.66
N ARG A 160 3.70 0.31 23.30
CA ARG A 160 3.26 1.70 23.44
C ARG A 160 4.26 2.52 24.27
N VAL A 161 4.74 1.97 25.38
CA VAL A 161 5.76 2.62 26.21
C VAL A 161 7.05 2.82 25.42
N LEU A 162 7.55 1.78 24.75
CA LEU A 162 8.76 1.86 23.93
C LEU A 162 8.64 2.91 22.83
N TYR A 163 7.49 2.96 22.15
CA TYR A 163 7.21 3.98 21.14
C TYR A 163 7.27 5.41 21.71
N GLN A 164 6.74 5.64 22.92
CA GLN A 164 6.82 6.95 23.57
C GLN A 164 8.26 7.33 23.91
N ILE A 165 9.06 6.38 24.41
CA ILE A 165 10.48 6.61 24.75
C ILE A 165 11.27 6.93 23.49
N ARG A 166 11.13 6.14 22.41
CA ARG A 166 11.85 6.36 21.14
C ARG A 166 11.56 7.70 20.49
N ASN A 167 10.32 8.18 20.59
CA ASN A 167 9.92 9.47 20.02
C ASN A 167 10.20 10.67 20.94
N HIS A 168 10.78 10.44 22.12
CA HIS A 168 11.18 11.54 22.99
C HIS A 168 12.35 12.31 22.39
N LYS A 169 12.34 13.65 22.50
CA LYS A 169 13.34 14.53 21.87
C LYS A 169 14.78 14.23 22.29
N GLN A 170 14.96 13.68 23.49
CA GLN A 170 16.27 13.34 24.06
C GLN A 170 16.66 11.87 23.85
N ALA A 171 15.85 11.08 23.13
CA ALA A 171 16.12 9.66 22.91
C ALA A 171 17.20 9.39 21.84
N TRP A 172 17.56 10.40 21.05
CA TRP A 172 18.48 10.27 19.91
C TRP A 172 19.80 9.53 20.21
N PRO A 173 20.46 9.65 21.38
CA PRO A 173 21.70 8.92 21.66
C PRO A 173 21.48 7.42 21.86
N PHE A 174 20.25 7.02 22.20
CA PHE A 174 19.90 5.66 22.61
C PHE A 174 19.13 4.90 21.53
N LEU A 175 18.90 5.50 20.36
CA LEU A 175 18.07 4.89 19.31
C LEU A 175 18.73 3.69 18.63
N HIS A 176 20.05 3.68 18.58
CA HIS A 176 20.85 2.70 17.85
C HIS A 176 22.09 2.31 18.67
N PRO A 177 22.69 1.13 18.39
CA PRO A 177 23.94 0.74 19.01
C PRO A 177 25.05 1.79 18.84
N VAL A 178 25.88 1.95 19.87
CA VAL A 178 27.08 2.79 19.81
C VAL A 178 28.06 2.19 18.78
N LYS A 179 28.53 3.01 17.83
CA LYS A 179 29.53 2.61 16.83
C LYS A 179 30.94 2.67 17.41
N ASP A 180 31.83 1.79 16.94
CA ASP A 180 33.20 1.57 17.44
C ASP A 180 34.21 2.73 17.24
N GLU A 181 33.76 3.97 17.04
CA GLU A 181 34.64 5.10 16.65
C GLU A 181 35.23 5.88 17.84
N ALA A 182 35.00 5.44 19.09
CA ALA A 182 35.53 6.08 20.30
C ALA A 182 36.61 5.19 20.96
N PRO A 183 37.91 5.58 20.93
CA PRO A 183 39.01 4.78 21.45
C PRO A 183 38.95 4.43 22.95
N ASP A 184 38.14 5.13 23.75
CA ASP A 184 38.25 5.12 25.22
C ASP A 184 37.04 4.56 26.00
N ASN A 185 36.03 3.96 25.36
CA ASN A 185 34.80 3.51 26.07
C ASN A 185 34.75 2.02 26.47
N TYR A 186 35.76 1.22 26.15
CA TYR A 186 35.69 -0.25 26.24
C TYR A 186 36.02 -0.90 27.60
N ASN A 187 35.85 -0.20 28.72
CA ASN A 187 36.15 -0.83 30.03
C ASN A 187 35.00 -0.85 31.05
N VAL A 188 33.77 -0.43 30.72
CA VAL A 188 32.71 -0.35 31.75
C VAL A 188 31.33 -0.94 31.34
N ILE A 189 31.11 -1.32 30.07
CA ILE A 189 29.79 -1.84 29.64
C ILE A 189 29.86 -3.32 29.28
N THR A 190 29.38 -4.18 30.18
CA THR A 190 29.38 -5.65 30.03
C THR A 190 28.23 -6.17 29.17
N THR A 191 27.17 -5.38 28.97
CA THR A 191 25.96 -5.82 28.26
C THR A 191 25.34 -4.64 27.51
N PRO A 192 25.75 -4.38 26.26
CA PRO A 192 25.22 -3.26 25.48
C PRO A 192 23.73 -3.42 25.22
N MET A 193 22.98 -2.31 25.31
CA MET A 193 21.54 -2.27 25.04
C MET A 193 21.16 -0.89 24.49
N ASP A 194 20.27 -0.87 23.50
CA ASP A 194 19.71 0.35 22.89
C ASP A 194 18.23 0.14 22.54
N LEU A 195 17.53 1.22 22.20
CA LEU A 195 16.08 1.19 21.97
C LEU A 195 15.66 0.45 20.68
N SER A 196 16.54 0.30 19.68
CA SER A 196 16.27 -0.54 18.52
C SER A 196 16.40 -2.02 18.86
N THR A 197 17.44 -2.41 19.61
CA THR A 197 17.61 -3.77 20.12
C THR A 197 16.43 -4.17 21.03
N MET A 198 15.95 -3.26 21.88
CA MET A 198 14.76 -3.48 22.70
C MET A 198 13.48 -3.69 21.88
N GLU A 199 13.34 -2.99 20.75
CA GLU A 199 12.19 -3.17 19.85
C GLU A 199 12.22 -4.55 19.21
N GLU A 200 13.38 -4.99 18.71
CA GLU A 200 13.55 -6.33 18.14
C GLU A 200 13.23 -7.41 19.18
N ARG A 201 13.78 -7.30 20.39
CA ARG A 201 13.50 -8.24 21.49
C ARG A 201 12.02 -8.31 21.84
N LEU A 202 11.32 -7.18 21.84
CA LEU A 202 9.88 -7.14 22.07
C LEU A 202 9.10 -7.81 20.93
N MET A 203 9.48 -7.59 19.67
CA MET A 203 8.83 -8.19 18.49
C MET A 203 9.04 -9.71 18.41
N HIS A 204 10.11 -10.22 18.99
CA HIS A 204 10.45 -11.65 19.05
C HIS A 204 10.03 -12.32 20.37
N ASP A 205 9.14 -11.71 21.16
CA ASP A 205 8.64 -12.23 22.44
C ASP A 205 9.76 -12.65 23.42
N SER A 206 10.95 -12.05 23.29
CA SER A 206 12.12 -12.30 24.16
C SER A 206 12.02 -11.54 25.49
N CYS A 207 10.99 -10.72 25.65
CA CYS A 207 10.62 -10.05 26.90
C CYS A 207 9.41 -10.76 27.51
N HIS A 208 9.66 -11.82 28.29
CA HIS A 208 8.60 -12.68 28.83
C HIS A 208 7.78 -12.00 29.93
N ALA A 209 8.40 -11.07 30.66
CA ALA A 209 7.75 -10.29 31.70
C ALA A 209 8.05 -8.79 31.55
N PRO A 210 7.18 -7.90 32.07
CA PRO A 210 7.47 -6.46 32.14
C PRO A 210 8.81 -6.14 32.83
N ARG A 211 9.23 -6.99 33.79
CA ARG A 211 10.53 -6.86 34.47
C ARG A 211 11.71 -6.95 33.49
N ASP A 212 11.63 -7.79 32.46
CA ASP A 212 12.70 -7.97 31.48
C ASP A 212 12.87 -6.69 30.66
N PHE A 213 11.76 -6.11 30.22
CA PHE A 213 11.72 -4.82 29.55
C PHE A 213 12.32 -3.70 30.43
N PHE A 214 12.02 -3.68 31.74
CA PHE A 214 12.62 -2.70 32.65
C PHE A 214 14.12 -2.91 32.85
N ASN A 215 14.60 -4.15 32.85
CA ASN A 215 16.03 -4.45 32.95
C ASN A 215 16.77 -3.97 31.70
N ASP A 216 16.21 -4.21 30.51
CA ASP A 216 16.77 -3.72 29.25
C ASP A 216 16.77 -2.18 29.23
N LEU A 217 15.68 -1.52 29.65
CA LEU A 217 15.66 -0.05 29.79
C LEU A 217 16.74 0.47 30.73
N LYS A 218 16.98 -0.21 31.86
CA LYS A 218 18.08 0.17 32.77
C LYS A 218 19.43 0.05 32.09
N LEU A 219 19.66 -1.01 31.32
CA LEU A 219 20.89 -1.16 30.56
C LEU A 219 21.07 0.00 29.57
N VAL A 220 20.03 0.40 28.83
CA VAL A 220 20.09 1.56 27.91
C VAL A 220 20.63 2.82 28.61
N PHE A 221 20.14 3.12 29.82
CA PHE A 221 20.58 4.31 30.57
C PHE A 221 21.88 4.15 31.35
N MET A 222 22.33 2.92 31.61
CA MET A 222 23.62 2.63 32.24
C MET A 222 24.77 2.51 31.21
N CYS A 223 24.44 2.27 29.94
CA CYS A 223 25.39 2.09 28.85
C CYS A 223 25.63 3.35 28.00
N GLY A 224 24.94 4.45 28.26
CA GLY A 224 25.11 5.72 27.54
C GLY A 224 25.56 6.87 28.43
#